data_AF-A0A958B6C5-F1
#
_entry.id   AF-A0A958B6C5-F1
#
_cell.length_a   1.000
_cell.length_b   1.000
_cell.length_c   1.000
_cell.angle_alpha   90.00
_cell.angle_beta   90.00
_cell.angle_gamma   90.00
#
_symmetry.space_group_name_H-M   'P 1'
#
loop_
_entity.id
_entity.type
_entity.pdbx_description
1 polymer ?
#
loop_
_entity_poly.entity_id
_entity_poly.type
_entity_poly.pdbx_seq_one_letter_code
_entity_poly.pdbx_strand_id
1 'polypeptide(L)'
;MIELYRPAECQACADIEAALKEMVLAHRVIIVADGQRPDTLPTSTPLPAIKDEGQIITGQAEIDAHLKKLERIAVEWRKYQSDACYTSEGDDFSC
;
A
#
# COMPACT_ATOMS: atom_id res chain seq x y z
N MET A 1 -2.51 3.99 7.20
CA MET A 1 -1.33 4.44 6.42
C MET A 1 -0.39 3.25 6.33
N ILE A 2 -0.01 2.86 5.12
CA ILE A 2 0.80 1.66 4.88
C ILE A 2 2.27 2.02 5.03
N GLU A 3 3.04 1.23 5.76
CA GLU A 3 4.49 1.39 5.91
C GLU A 3 5.20 0.13 5.39
N LEU A 4 6.05 0.29 4.38
CA LEU A 4 6.89 -0.78 3.83
C LEU A 4 8.29 -0.68 4.43
N TYR A 5 8.71 -1.72 5.15
CA TYR A 5 10.05 -1.86 5.68
C TYR A 5 10.84 -2.79 4.77
N ARG A 6 11.87 -2.26 4.14
CA ARG A 6 12.74 -2.99 3.20
C ARG A 6 14.21 -2.81 3.57
N PRO A 7 15.06 -3.83 3.36
CA PRO A 7 16.49 -3.62 3.39
C PRO A 7 16.92 -2.77 2.16
N ALA A 8 18.08 -2.13 2.27
CA ALA A 8 18.62 -1.27 1.20
C ALA A 8 18.74 -2.01 -0.14
N GLU A 9 19.23 -3.24 -0.10
CA GLU A 9 19.47 -4.08 -1.28
C GLU A 9 18.47 -5.24 -1.33
N CYS A 10 17.27 -4.97 -1.86
CA CYS A 10 16.25 -5.99 -2.05
C CYS A 10 15.41 -5.69 -3.29
N GLN A 11 15.62 -6.50 -4.33
CA GLN A 11 14.90 -6.37 -5.59
C GLN A 11 13.41 -6.68 -5.42
N ALA A 12 13.07 -7.78 -4.75
CA ALA A 12 11.69 -8.17 -4.46
C ALA A 12 10.90 -7.09 -3.68
N CYS A 13 11.61 -6.27 -2.89
CA CYS A 13 11.02 -5.15 -2.17
C CYS A 13 10.66 -3.98 -3.08
N ALA A 14 11.38 -3.80 -4.20
CA ALA A 14 11.04 -2.81 -5.21
C ALA A 14 9.76 -3.19 -5.96
N ASP A 15 9.52 -4.48 -6.22
CA ASP A 15 8.26 -4.95 -6.82
C ASP A 15 7.05 -4.67 -5.91
N ILE A 16 7.20 -4.86 -4.60
CA ILE A 16 6.16 -4.54 -3.60
C ILE A 16 5.87 -3.03 -3.59
N GLU A 17 6.91 -2.21 -3.59
CA GLU A 17 6.79 -0.75 -3.65
C GLU A 17 6.10 -0.27 -4.94
N ALA A 18 6.47 -0.86 -6.08
CA ALA A 18 5.85 -0.57 -7.37
C ALA A 18 4.36 -0.92 -7.37
N ALA A 19 3.97 -2.07 -6.81
CA ALA A 19 2.56 -2.45 -6.69
C ALA A 19 1.76 -1.46 -5.83
N LEU A 20 2.31 -1.05 -4.67
CA LEU A 20 1.68 -0.03 -3.81
C LEU A 20 1.50 1.32 -4.53
N LYS A 21 2.47 1.71 -5.35
CA LYS A 21 2.42 2.93 -6.16
C LYS A 21 1.39 2.84 -7.29
N GLU A 22 1.29 1.69 -7.96
CA GLU A 22 0.31 1.46 -9.04
C GLU A 22 -1.14 1.49 -8.52
N MET A 23 -1.36 0.98 -7.32
CA MET A 23 -2.65 1.07 -6.64
C MET A 23 -2.99 2.50 -6.15
N VAL A 24 -2.05 3.46 -6.26
CA VAL A 24 -2.19 4.86 -5.80
C VAL A 24 -2.53 4.92 -4.30
N LEU A 25 -2.01 3.97 -3.53
CA LEU A 25 -2.23 3.91 -2.08
C LEU A 25 -1.21 4.80 -1.37
N ALA A 26 -1.67 5.54 -0.35
CA ALA A 26 -0.79 6.31 0.52
C ALA A 26 0.10 5.35 1.32
N HIS A 27 1.38 5.28 0.95
CA HIS A 27 2.37 4.41 1.58
C HIS A 27 3.65 5.19 1.91
N ARG A 28 4.37 4.70 2.92
CA ARG A 28 5.68 5.18 3.34
C ARG A 28 6.69 4.06 3.21
N VAL A 29 7.83 4.34 2.60
CA VAL A 29 8.94 3.37 2.50
C VAL A 29 9.98 3.73 3.57
N ILE A 30 10.36 2.74 4.38
CA ILE A 30 11.40 2.84 5.38
C ILE A 30 12.51 1.87 4.98
N ILE A 31 13.66 2.45 4.61
CA ILE A 31 14.86 1.68 4.32
C ILE A 31 15.54 1.34 5.64
N VAL A 32 15.66 0.05 5.92
CA VAL A 32 16.28 -0.48 7.12
C VAL A 32 17.72 -0.86 6.78
N ALA A 33 18.68 -0.11 7.33
CA ALA A 33 20.10 -0.42 7.18
C ALA A 33 20.48 -1.66 7.99
N ASP A 34 21.54 -2.36 7.57
CA ASP A 34 22.04 -3.53 8.29
C ASP A 34 22.40 -3.16 9.74
N GLY A 35 21.93 -3.95 10.70
CA GLY A 35 22.12 -3.69 12.13
C GLY A 35 21.25 -2.59 12.74
N GLN A 36 20.50 -1.82 11.93
CA GLN A 36 19.57 -0.81 12.43
C GLN A 36 18.15 -1.37 12.39
N ARG A 37 17.43 -1.39 13.51
CA ARG A 37 16.02 -1.82 13.54
C ARG A 37 15.12 -0.64 13.91
N PRO A 38 14.03 -0.42 13.18
CA PRO A 38 13.08 0.62 13.55
C PRO A 38 12.32 0.21 14.81
N ASP A 39 12.19 1.10 15.80
CA ASP A 39 11.43 0.89 17.05
C ASP A 39 9.97 0.46 16.81
N THR A 40 9.44 0.72 15.62
CA THR A 40 8.07 0.41 15.22
C THR A 40 7.86 -1.07 14.87
N LEU A 41 8.93 -1.87 14.74
CA LEU A 41 8.87 -3.31 14.49
C LEU A 41 9.50 -4.11 15.63
N PRO A 42 8.92 -5.27 16.01
CA PRO A 42 9.56 -6.19 16.92
C PRO A 42 10.94 -6.62 16.40
N THR A 43 11.88 -6.78 17.32
CA THR A 43 13.26 -7.20 17.04
C THR A 43 13.36 -8.51 16.24
N SER A 44 12.37 -9.41 16.31
CA SER A 44 12.41 -10.69 15.58
C SER A 44 11.67 -10.68 14.24
N THR A 45 11.18 -9.53 13.77
CA THR A 45 10.41 -9.44 12.53
C THR A 45 11.33 -9.59 11.31
N PRO A 46 11.11 -10.60 10.45
CA PRO A 46 11.88 -10.74 9.22
C PRO A 46 11.49 -9.66 8.21
N LEU A 47 12.49 -9.15 7.49
CA LEU A 47 12.29 -8.24 6.36
C LEU A 47 12.22 -9.05 5.05
N PRO A 48 11.44 -8.62 4.05
CA PRO A 48 10.56 -7.44 4.04
C PRO A 48 9.33 -7.57 4.95
N ALA A 49 8.85 -6.44 5.47
CA ALA A 49 7.66 -6.36 6.30
C ALA A 49 6.77 -5.18 5.88
N ILE A 50 5.46 -5.38 5.92
CA ILE A 50 4.47 -4.32 5.71
C ILE A 50 3.77 -4.08 7.05
N LYS A 51 3.62 -2.83 7.45
CA LYS A 51 2.76 -2.46 8.56
C LYS A 51 1.57 -1.68 8.02
N ASP A 52 0.38 -2.20 8.27
CA ASP A 52 -0.89 -1.60 7.86
C ASP A 52 -1.81 -1.55 9.07
N GLU A 53 -2.26 -0.34 9.43
CA GLU A 53 -3.17 -0.10 10.57
C GLU A 53 -2.75 -0.77 11.91
N GLY A 54 -1.44 -0.95 12.12
CA GLY A 54 -0.89 -1.60 13.33
C GLY A 54 -0.71 -3.12 13.22
N GLN A 55 -1.21 -3.74 12.14
CA GLN A 55 -0.90 -5.12 11.79
C GLN A 55 0.46 -5.17 11.08
N ILE A 56 1.31 -6.12 11.48
CA ILE A 56 2.61 -6.36 10.85
C ILE A 56 2.48 -7.65 10.02
N ILE A 57 2.65 -7.51 8.71
CA ILE A 57 2.59 -8.58 7.73
C ILE A 57 4.03 -8.90 7.32
N THR A 58 4.41 -10.18 7.42
CA THR A 58 5.75 -10.65 7.08
C THR A 58 5.70 -11.94 6.30
N GLY A 59 6.74 -12.17 5.49
CA GLY A 59 6.84 -13.35 4.65
C GLY A 59 6.15 -13.15 3.30
N GLN A 60 6.75 -13.70 2.26
CA GLN A 60 6.35 -13.43 0.88
C GLN A 60 4.89 -13.78 0.58
N ALA A 61 4.40 -14.91 1.10
CA ALA A 61 3.04 -15.38 0.83
C ALA A 61 1.97 -14.48 1.47
N GLU A 62 2.21 -14.05 2.71
CA GLU A 62 1.32 -13.14 3.44
C GLU A 62 1.34 -11.74 2.83
N ILE A 63 2.51 -11.26 2.41
CA ILE A 63 2.65 -9.99 1.70
C ILE A 63 1.88 -10.03 0.38
N ASP A 64 2.02 -11.08 -0.42
CA ASP A 64 1.28 -11.24 -1.67
C ASP A 64 -0.24 -11.29 -1.45
N ALA A 65 -0.69 -12.05 -0.46
CA ALA A 65 -2.10 -12.12 -0.07
C ALA A 65 -2.64 -10.76 0.38
N HIS A 66 -1.84 -9.99 1.12
CA HIS A 66 -2.20 -8.65 1.56
C HIS A 66 -2.25 -7.66 0.39
N LEU A 67 -1.29 -7.70 -0.53
CA LEU A 67 -1.31 -6.88 -1.76
C LEU A 67 -2.56 -7.17 -2.61
N LYS A 68 -2.93 -8.45 -2.80
CA LYS A 68 -4.18 -8.82 -3.49
C LYS A 68 -5.43 -8.30 -2.77
N LYS A 69 -5.42 -8.27 -1.44
CA LYS A 69 -6.51 -7.68 -0.66
C LYS A 69 -6.60 -6.17 -0.91
N LEU A 70 -5.47 -5.47 -0.87
CA LEU A 70 -5.38 -4.04 -1.14
C LEU A 70 -5.83 -3.70 -2.57
N GLU A 71 -5.46 -4.52 -3.56
CA GLU A 71 -5.89 -4.34 -4.95
C GLU A 71 -7.41 -4.43 -5.08
N ARG A 72 -8.04 -5.45 -4.48
CA ARG A 72 -9.51 -5.56 -4.48
C ARG A 72 -10.18 -4.35 -3.82
N ILE A 73 -9.62 -3.87 -2.70
CA ILE A 73 -10.11 -2.68 -2.03
C ILE A 73 -9.95 -1.47 -2.96
N ALA A 74 -8.79 -1.26 -3.57
CA ALA A 74 -8.55 -0.14 -4.49
C ALA A 74 -9.50 -0.16 -5.69
N VAL A 75 -9.78 -1.33 -6.27
CA VAL A 75 -10.76 -1.50 -7.36
C VAL A 75 -12.17 -1.14 -6.91
N GLU A 76 -12.60 -1.63 -5.75
CA GLU A 76 -13.91 -1.28 -5.18
C GLU A 76 -13.99 0.23 -4.93
N TRP A 77 -12.97 0.85 -4.34
CA TRP A 77 -12.94 2.29 -4.09
C TRP A 77 -12.98 3.11 -5.39
N ARG A 78 -12.26 2.69 -6.44
CA ARG A 78 -12.36 3.31 -7.78
C ARG A 78 -13.78 3.23 -8.35
N LYS A 79 -14.50 2.13 -8.11
CA LYS A 79 -15.89 1.96 -8.54
C LYS A 79 -16.84 2.93 -7.85
N TYR A 80 -16.66 3.17 -6.54
CA TYR A 80 -17.50 4.10 -5.77
C TYR A 80 -17.11 5.57 -5.93
N GLN A 81 -15.89 5.88 -6.42
CA GLN A 81 -15.48 7.26 -6.77
C GLN A 81 -16.00 7.74 -8.13
N SER A 82 -16.70 6.89 -8.89
CA SER A 82 -17.18 7.22 -10.23
C SER A 82 -18.46 8.07 -10.28
N ASP A 83 -18.99 8.56 -9.15
CA ASP A 83 -20.28 9.29 -9.09
C ASP A 83 -20.18 10.77 -8.68
N ALA A 84 -18.99 11.38 -8.62
CA ALA A 84 -18.88 12.81 -8.33
C ALA A 84 -18.87 13.68 -9.60
N CYS A 85 -19.92 13.59 -10.42
CA CYS A 85 -20.25 14.68 -11.34
C CYS A 85 -20.83 15.82 -10.50
N TYR A 86 -19.97 16.75 -10.08
CA TYR A 86 -20.42 18.02 -9.53
C TYR A 86 -21.24 18.74 -10.60
N THR A 87 -22.52 18.98 -10.29
CA THR A 87 -23.42 19.85 -11.05
C THR A 87 -22.74 21.19 -11.32
N SER A 88 -22.58 21.54 -12.59
CA SER A 88 -22.53 22.95 -12.96
C SER A 88 -23.98 23.43 -13.05
N GLU A 89 -24.34 24.36 -12.18
CA GLU A 89 -25.60 25.11 -12.31
C GLU A 89 -25.62 25.83 -13.66
N GLY A 90 -26.56 25.48 -14.53
CA GLY A 90 -26.84 26.25 -15.75
C GLY A 90 -27.07 25.42 -17.01
N ASP A 91 -28.37 25.25 -17.29
CA ASP A 91 -28.99 25.13 -18.61
C ASP A 91 -28.96 23.79 -19.38
N ASP A 92 -30.20 23.37 -19.68
CA ASP A 92 -30.68 22.40 -20.67
C ASP A 92 -30.28 20.92 -20.56
N PHE A 93 -31.22 20.14 -20.02
CA PHE A 93 -31.21 18.68 -20.05
C PHE A 93 -31.56 18.18 -21.45
N SER A 94 -30.67 17.39 -22.05
CA SER A 94 -31.05 16.29 -22.94
C SER A 94 -30.06 15.13 -22.78
N CYS A 95 -30.49 14.12 -22.04
CA CYS A 95 -30.03 12.73 -22.19
C CYS A 95 -30.82 12.06 -23.31
#